data_AF-A0A225VQZ3-F1
#
_entry.id   AF-A0A225VQZ3-F1
#
_cell.length_a   1.000
_cell.length_b   1.000
_cell.length_c   1.000
_cell.angle_alpha   90.00
_cell.angle_beta   90.00
_cell.angle_gamma   90.00
#
_symmetry.space_group_name_H-M   'P 1'
#
loop_
_entity.id
_entity.type
_entity.pdbx_description
1 polymer ?
#
loop_
_entity_poly.entity_id
_entity_poly.type
_entity_poly.pdbx_seq_one_letter_code
_entity_poly.pdbx_strand_id
1 'polypeptide(L)'
;MTAQRILLIIWFGLGVVPLALQTRSYVQFVKPHKMSANLVVPPELPKQTANLSDVCPVRSFVLAGVWWNFEATHFYDAEHGIVCHAVVPQYNLHGNYFVGSSKVTPYRTSPSSCDDHSVSYELYMYHGSIGFYSYYEGEVGTYCTHDSTAYITVIKFGTYDVNGSFLASDRGSMRSRFSYWYSIVGAIWITYRGLMIRRSFVSCSRYGGRCDELGEKLNQQEAMIFVQESLRLSPHGASNFQRVALLYLILEGIMTDLVLIIANDGWTTRIQYASMGYNLSGLMLLLFEIVENTTLLKEQWRLPIKRIFFSYEIALVGELVSALAFQTFLSGLNGSDLKQSKTTALAISYYFWSLICHSIIVSVVIGIIACVRAPWALMYVWYNHRSFAVLSERCSIDTALGVRSRIMMLGGYEWEGGKLYYKPSALKALGLLKMDEEGVEYLILHKLYWFTVPQDNLIVIGIISGHRVEPCRERPCTGIVSFLDRRLGDIPNQGECYRHTTHKHSTKRVLAGSVRLDEIP
;
A
#
# COMPACT_ATOMS: atom_id res chain seq x y z
N MET A 1 9.07 -25.82 -17.68
CA MET A 1 9.58 -24.56 -17.11
C MET A 1 10.13 -24.87 -15.73
N THR A 2 11.34 -24.44 -15.39
CA THR A 2 11.98 -24.73 -14.08
C THR A 2 11.33 -23.91 -12.96
N ALA A 3 11.41 -24.36 -11.71
CA ALA A 3 10.84 -23.68 -10.55
C ALA A 3 11.40 -22.26 -10.42
N GLN A 4 12.72 -22.11 -10.63
CA GLN A 4 13.38 -20.81 -10.64
C GLN A 4 12.77 -19.85 -11.68
N ARG A 5 12.51 -20.30 -12.90
CA ARG A 5 11.91 -19.43 -13.94
C ARG A 5 10.50 -18.97 -13.57
N ILE A 6 9.68 -19.84 -12.98
CA ILE A 6 8.32 -19.47 -12.54
C ILE A 6 8.39 -18.37 -11.48
N LEU A 7 9.23 -18.56 -10.46
CA LEU A 7 9.42 -17.59 -9.39
C LEU A 7 9.91 -16.24 -9.92
N LEU A 8 10.86 -16.23 -10.86
CA LEU A 8 11.39 -15.00 -11.44
C LEU A 8 10.39 -14.24 -12.31
N ILE A 9 9.54 -14.94 -13.07
CA ILE A 9 8.45 -14.31 -13.85
C ILE A 9 7.45 -13.63 -12.91
N ILE A 10 7.06 -14.32 -11.84
CA ILE A 10 6.09 -13.78 -10.88
C ILE A 10 6.71 -12.63 -10.07
N TRP A 11 7.98 -12.76 -9.66
CA TRP A 11 8.76 -11.69 -9.01
C TRP A 11 8.83 -10.43 -9.87
N PHE A 12 9.01 -10.57 -11.18
CA PHE A 12 9.01 -9.43 -12.09
C PHE A 12 7.64 -8.71 -12.06
N GLY A 13 6.55 -9.47 -12.16
CA GLY A 13 5.18 -8.92 -12.15
C GLY A 13 4.79 -8.27 -10.81
N LEU A 14 5.10 -8.90 -9.67
CA LEU A 14 4.70 -8.40 -8.36
C LEU A 14 5.68 -7.42 -7.71
N GLY A 15 6.95 -7.43 -8.13
CA GLY A 15 8.00 -6.58 -7.58
C GLY A 15 8.32 -5.42 -8.53
N VAL A 16 8.84 -5.75 -9.71
CA VAL A 16 9.43 -4.76 -10.64
C VAL A 16 8.39 -3.85 -11.26
N VAL A 17 7.24 -4.39 -11.72
CA VAL A 17 6.19 -3.58 -12.34
C VAL A 17 5.63 -2.52 -11.37
N PRO A 18 5.23 -2.84 -10.12
CA PRO A 18 4.81 -1.82 -9.15
C PRO A 18 5.90 -0.79 -8.84
N LEU A 19 7.18 -1.21 -8.75
CA LEU A 19 8.29 -0.26 -8.55
C LEU A 19 8.44 0.71 -9.72
N ALA A 20 8.30 0.24 -10.96
CA ALA A 20 8.36 1.09 -12.14
C ALA A 20 7.22 2.12 -12.16
N LEU A 21 6.00 1.72 -11.79
CA LEU A 21 4.87 2.63 -11.64
C LEU A 21 5.12 3.67 -10.56
N GLN A 22 5.58 3.25 -9.38
CA GLN A 22 5.88 4.15 -8.27
C GLN A 22 7.02 5.12 -8.61
N THR A 23 8.04 4.66 -9.33
CA THR A 23 9.14 5.51 -9.81
C THR A 23 8.63 6.53 -10.82
N ARG A 24 7.74 6.12 -11.74
CA ARG A 24 7.08 7.05 -12.67
C ARG A 24 6.32 8.14 -11.93
N SER A 25 5.52 7.76 -10.93
CA SER A 25 4.77 8.69 -10.09
C SER A 25 5.70 9.70 -9.41
N TYR A 26 6.74 9.20 -8.72
CA TYR A 26 7.74 10.03 -8.05
C TYR A 26 8.40 11.04 -8.99
N VAL A 27 8.82 10.61 -10.19
CA VAL A 27 9.45 11.48 -11.18
C VAL A 27 8.51 12.58 -11.68
N GLN A 28 7.18 12.38 -11.68
CA GLN A 28 6.24 13.44 -12.05
C GLN A 28 6.21 14.58 -11.04
N PHE A 29 6.37 14.28 -9.75
CA PHE A 29 6.27 15.27 -8.66
C PHE A 29 7.60 15.89 -8.25
N VAL A 30 8.73 15.23 -8.55
CA VAL A 30 10.07 15.76 -8.31
C VAL A 30 10.47 16.85 -9.30
N LYS A 31 9.87 16.84 -10.49
CA LYS A 31 10.23 17.79 -11.55
C LYS A 31 9.93 19.22 -11.09
N PRO A 32 10.88 20.16 -11.28
CA PRO A 32 10.62 21.56 -11.01
C PRO A 32 9.46 22.08 -11.86
N HIS A 33 8.59 22.87 -11.24
CA HIS A 33 7.43 23.46 -11.88
C HIS A 33 7.48 24.98 -11.86
N LYS A 34 6.68 25.57 -12.75
CA LYS A 34 6.49 27.01 -12.93
C LYS A 34 5.01 27.25 -13.18
N MET A 35 4.50 28.33 -12.61
CA MET A 35 3.11 28.75 -12.73
C MET A 35 2.91 29.67 -13.94
N SER A 36 1.65 29.80 -14.37
CA SER A 36 1.24 30.82 -15.33
C SER A 36 1.38 32.22 -14.72
N ALA A 37 1.76 33.19 -15.54
CA ALA A 37 1.92 34.59 -15.10
C ALA A 37 0.60 35.18 -14.59
N ASN A 38 -0.53 34.77 -15.17
CA ASN A 38 -1.88 35.22 -14.79
C ASN A 38 -2.26 34.84 -13.35
N LEU A 39 -1.58 33.84 -12.76
CA LEU A 39 -1.88 33.31 -11.43
C LEU A 39 -0.94 33.85 -10.34
N VAL A 40 0.10 34.59 -10.73
CA VAL A 40 1.12 35.13 -9.82
C VAL A 40 0.74 36.54 -9.42
N VAL A 41 0.67 36.79 -8.11
CA VAL A 41 0.27 38.07 -7.54
C VAL A 41 1.51 38.83 -7.05
N PRO A 42 1.75 40.06 -7.56
CA PRO A 42 2.80 40.92 -7.04
C PRO A 42 2.67 41.19 -5.52
N PRO A 43 3.78 41.27 -4.77
CA PRO A 43 3.73 41.45 -3.31
C PRO A 43 3.13 42.79 -2.88
N GLU A 44 3.13 43.81 -3.73
CA GLU A 44 2.64 45.16 -3.46
C GLU A 44 1.11 45.24 -3.46
N LEU A 45 0.41 44.30 -4.11
CA LEU A 45 -1.04 44.34 -4.22
C LEU A 45 -1.71 44.02 -2.87
N PRO A 46 -2.70 44.83 -2.44
CA PRO A 46 -3.44 44.58 -1.20
C PRO A 46 -4.42 43.41 -1.36
N LYS A 47 -4.61 42.65 -0.28
CA LYS A 47 -5.65 41.62 -0.20
C LYS A 47 -7.02 42.29 -0.06
N GLN A 48 -7.97 41.89 -0.89
CA GLN A 48 -9.34 42.39 -0.86
C GLN A 48 -10.34 41.27 -0.55
N THR A 49 -11.39 41.59 0.22
CA THR A 49 -12.41 40.62 0.66
C THR A 49 -13.85 41.12 0.44
N ALA A 50 -14.03 42.35 -0.04
CA ALA A 50 -15.35 42.94 -0.28
C ALA A 50 -16.03 42.30 -1.50
N ASN A 51 -17.34 42.04 -1.42
CA ASN A 51 -18.16 41.48 -2.50
C ASN A 51 -17.56 40.21 -3.14
N LEU A 52 -16.95 39.36 -2.31
CA LEU A 52 -16.17 38.21 -2.78
C LEU A 52 -16.97 37.27 -3.70
N SER A 53 -18.24 37.02 -3.39
CA SER A 53 -19.09 36.14 -4.20
C SER A 53 -19.38 36.67 -5.60
N ASP A 54 -19.35 37.98 -5.79
CA ASP A 54 -19.61 38.62 -7.08
C ASP A 54 -18.32 38.71 -7.91
N VAL A 55 -17.21 39.02 -7.24
CA VAL A 55 -15.88 39.18 -7.86
C VAL A 55 -15.23 37.82 -8.16
N CYS A 56 -15.44 36.84 -7.29
CA CYS A 56 -14.87 35.51 -7.34
C CYS A 56 -16.01 34.47 -7.38
N PRO A 57 -16.67 34.28 -8.54
CA PRO A 57 -17.96 33.60 -8.60
C PRO A 57 -17.89 32.07 -8.58
N VAL A 58 -16.69 31.48 -8.63
CA VAL A 58 -16.50 30.03 -8.70
C VAL A 58 -16.81 29.38 -7.36
N ARG A 59 -17.71 28.39 -7.36
CA ARG A 59 -18.19 27.72 -6.13
C ARG A 59 -17.81 26.25 -6.03
N SER A 60 -17.39 25.65 -7.14
CA SER A 60 -16.97 24.26 -7.21
C SER A 60 -16.15 24.02 -8.45
N PHE A 61 -15.43 22.91 -8.46
CA PHE A 61 -14.82 22.42 -9.69
C PHE A 61 -14.99 20.91 -9.84
N VAL A 62 -14.92 20.45 -11.08
CA VAL A 62 -14.89 19.03 -11.44
C VAL A 62 -13.51 18.73 -12.01
N LEU A 63 -12.80 17.83 -11.33
CA LEU A 63 -11.50 17.31 -11.73
C LEU A 63 -11.55 15.79 -11.73
N ALA A 64 -11.16 15.20 -12.86
CA ALA A 64 -11.16 13.76 -13.10
C ALA A 64 -12.46 13.02 -12.72
N GLY A 65 -13.61 13.63 -13.02
CA GLY A 65 -14.94 13.10 -12.67
C GLY A 65 -15.32 13.23 -11.20
N VAL A 66 -14.46 13.81 -10.36
CA VAL A 66 -14.74 14.09 -8.95
C VAL A 66 -15.19 15.54 -8.79
N TRP A 67 -16.27 15.73 -8.05
CA TRP A 67 -16.76 17.07 -7.68
C TRP A 67 -16.10 17.54 -6.40
N TRP A 68 -15.56 18.76 -6.40
CA TRP A 68 -14.82 19.34 -5.28
C TRP A 68 -15.47 20.62 -4.79
N ASN A 69 -15.56 20.72 -3.46
CA ASN A 69 -15.93 21.97 -2.79
C ASN A 69 -14.84 23.01 -3.04
N PHE A 70 -15.22 24.25 -3.30
CA PHE A 70 -14.27 25.31 -3.62
C PHE A 70 -14.76 26.64 -3.09
N GLU A 71 -13.92 27.33 -2.34
CA GLU A 71 -14.32 28.60 -1.74
C GLU A 71 -13.23 29.65 -1.89
N ALA A 72 -13.60 30.79 -2.48
CA ALA A 72 -12.77 31.97 -2.45
C ALA A 72 -12.63 32.50 -1.01
N THR A 73 -11.46 33.07 -0.71
CA THR A 73 -11.17 33.71 0.58
C THR A 73 -10.84 35.18 0.44
N HIS A 74 -10.15 35.56 -0.63
CA HIS A 74 -9.78 36.93 -0.96
C HIS A 74 -9.40 37.02 -2.44
N PHE A 75 -9.24 38.24 -2.94
CA PHE A 75 -8.78 38.50 -4.30
C PHE A 75 -7.77 39.65 -4.34
N TYR A 76 -7.16 39.79 -5.50
CA TYR A 76 -6.23 40.83 -5.85
C TYR A 76 -6.64 41.45 -7.19
N ASP A 77 -6.56 42.76 -7.26
CA ASP A 77 -6.75 43.50 -8.50
C ASP A 77 -5.40 43.62 -9.21
N ALA A 78 -5.13 42.70 -10.14
CA ALA A 78 -3.88 42.65 -10.88
C ALA A 78 -4.06 43.28 -12.27
N GLU A 79 -2.94 43.66 -12.90
CA GLU A 79 -2.95 44.35 -14.19
C GLU A 79 -3.70 43.58 -15.30
N HIS A 80 -3.68 42.25 -15.24
CA HIS A 80 -4.29 41.37 -16.24
C HIS A 80 -5.73 40.97 -15.87
N GLY A 81 -6.25 41.48 -14.75
CA GLY A 81 -7.59 41.20 -14.23
C GLY A 81 -7.56 40.71 -12.78
N ILE A 82 -8.71 40.23 -12.33
CA ILE A 82 -8.89 39.77 -10.95
C ILE A 82 -8.27 38.38 -10.75
N VAL A 83 -7.40 38.26 -9.75
CA VAL A 83 -6.85 36.98 -9.30
C VAL A 83 -7.45 36.63 -7.95
N CYS A 84 -8.15 35.51 -7.88
CA CYS A 84 -8.85 35.06 -6.67
C CYS A 84 -8.04 33.95 -5.98
N HIS A 85 -7.89 34.05 -4.66
CA HIS A 85 -7.34 32.96 -3.85
C HIS A 85 -8.46 32.10 -3.29
N ALA A 86 -8.35 30.79 -3.51
CA ALA A 86 -9.35 29.82 -3.09
C ALA A 86 -8.74 28.68 -2.28
N VAL A 87 -9.63 28.00 -1.57
CA VAL A 87 -9.31 26.85 -0.74
C VAL A 87 -10.27 25.71 -0.98
N VAL A 88 -9.79 24.48 -0.75
CA VAL A 88 -10.64 23.32 -0.48
C VAL A 88 -10.45 22.96 0.99
N PRO A 89 -11.32 23.46 1.89
CA PRO A 89 -11.07 23.43 3.32
C PRO A 89 -10.84 22.02 3.88
N GLN A 90 -11.56 21.04 3.34
CA GLN A 90 -11.54 19.62 3.74
C GLN A 90 -10.17 18.98 3.55
N TYR A 91 -9.34 19.53 2.67
CA TYR A 91 -8.13 18.87 2.23
C TYR A 91 -6.89 19.76 2.38
N ASN A 92 -7.01 20.97 2.93
CA ASN A 92 -5.87 21.90 3.02
C ASN A 92 -5.25 22.15 1.63
N LEU A 93 -6.11 22.30 0.60
CA LEU A 93 -5.69 22.82 -0.70
C LEU A 93 -5.82 24.34 -0.71
N HIS A 94 -4.80 25.01 -1.22
CA HIS A 94 -4.76 26.47 -1.38
C HIS A 94 -4.16 26.84 -2.72
N GLY A 95 -4.68 27.91 -3.32
CA GLY A 95 -4.27 28.27 -4.67
C GLY A 95 -4.90 29.53 -5.20
N ASN A 96 -4.39 30.01 -6.32
CA ASN A 96 -4.95 31.15 -7.04
C ASN A 96 -5.56 30.69 -8.35
N TYR A 97 -6.69 31.28 -8.70
CA TYR A 97 -7.33 31.09 -9.98
C TYR A 97 -7.60 32.42 -10.69
N PHE A 98 -7.72 32.32 -12.00
CA PHE A 98 -8.03 33.41 -12.91
C PHE A 98 -9.14 32.98 -13.86
N VAL A 99 -10.13 33.86 -14.02
CA VAL A 99 -11.26 33.67 -14.95
C VAL A 99 -11.09 34.67 -16.09
N GLY A 100 -11.02 34.18 -17.33
CA GLY A 100 -10.92 35.05 -18.49
C GLY A 100 -12.24 35.75 -18.82
N SER A 101 -12.15 36.81 -19.62
CA SER A 101 -13.30 37.63 -20.02
C SER A 101 -13.98 37.15 -21.32
N SER A 102 -13.29 36.35 -22.14
CA SER A 102 -13.79 35.88 -23.42
C SER A 102 -14.43 34.49 -23.31
N LYS A 103 -15.56 34.30 -24.01
CA LYS A 103 -16.15 32.97 -24.19
C LYS A 103 -15.21 32.06 -24.98
N VAL A 104 -15.15 30.80 -24.58
CA VAL A 104 -14.33 29.75 -25.20
C VAL A 104 -15.14 28.48 -25.36
N THR A 105 -14.69 27.58 -26.24
CA THR A 105 -15.27 26.24 -26.33
C THR A 105 -15.19 25.54 -24.97
N PRO A 106 -16.30 24.97 -24.45
CA PRO A 106 -16.32 24.26 -23.18
C PRO A 106 -15.30 23.13 -23.14
N TYR A 107 -14.81 22.84 -21.95
CA TYR A 107 -13.98 21.68 -21.73
C TYR A 107 -14.80 20.39 -21.97
N ARG A 108 -14.15 19.32 -22.44
CA ARG A 108 -14.82 18.09 -22.91
C ARG A 108 -15.72 17.38 -21.88
N THR A 109 -15.51 17.65 -20.59
CA THR A 109 -16.31 17.09 -19.48
C THR A 109 -17.39 18.04 -18.97
N SER A 110 -17.50 19.24 -19.56
CA SER A 110 -18.58 20.17 -19.27
C SER A 110 -19.92 19.62 -19.79
N PRO A 111 -21.03 19.84 -19.06
CA PRO A 111 -22.36 19.46 -19.53
C PRO A 111 -22.77 20.37 -20.69
N SER A 112 -23.65 19.87 -21.55
CA SER A 112 -24.15 20.62 -22.72
C SER A 112 -24.86 21.94 -22.36
N SER A 113 -25.34 22.08 -21.13
CA SER A 113 -25.89 23.35 -20.62
C SER A 113 -24.85 24.48 -20.55
N CYS A 114 -23.56 24.16 -20.62
CA CYS A 114 -22.46 25.12 -20.53
C CYS A 114 -21.90 25.54 -21.90
N ASP A 115 -22.47 25.06 -23.00
CA ASP A 115 -21.95 25.27 -24.36
C ASP A 115 -21.75 26.75 -24.71
N ASP A 116 -22.74 27.59 -24.38
CA ASP A 116 -22.71 29.03 -24.65
C ASP A 116 -22.29 29.89 -23.44
N HIS A 117 -21.93 29.25 -22.32
CA HIS A 117 -21.69 29.88 -21.02
C HIS A 117 -20.28 29.63 -20.46
N SER A 118 -19.37 29.13 -21.29
CA SER A 118 -18.01 28.77 -20.88
C SER A 118 -17.01 29.88 -21.17
N VAL A 119 -16.19 30.23 -20.17
CA VAL A 119 -15.05 31.15 -20.29
C VAL A 119 -13.76 30.45 -19.85
N SER A 120 -12.60 30.95 -20.28
CA SER A 120 -11.31 30.33 -19.95
C SER A 120 -11.04 30.36 -18.45
N TYR A 121 -10.46 29.29 -17.93
CA TYR A 121 -10.16 29.15 -16.52
C TYR A 121 -8.74 28.59 -16.32
N GLU A 122 -7.96 29.25 -15.46
CA GLU A 122 -6.65 28.80 -15.02
C GLU A 122 -6.64 28.73 -13.50
N LEU A 123 -6.03 27.68 -12.94
CA LEU A 123 -5.89 27.49 -11.50
C LEU A 123 -4.55 26.82 -11.21
N TYR A 124 -3.95 27.16 -10.08
CA TYR A 124 -3.01 26.25 -9.46
C TYR A 124 -3.45 25.97 -8.04
N MET A 125 -3.20 24.75 -7.57
CA MET A 125 -3.41 24.35 -6.20
C MET A 125 -2.15 23.75 -5.61
N TYR A 126 -1.94 24.01 -4.32
CA TYR A 126 -1.07 23.21 -3.48
C TYR A 126 -1.91 22.41 -2.49
N HIS A 127 -1.71 21.10 -2.44
CA HIS A 127 -2.27 20.22 -1.43
C HIS A 127 -1.23 19.98 -0.32
N GLY A 128 -1.52 20.42 0.91
CA GLY A 128 -0.65 20.18 2.07
C GLY A 128 -0.43 18.71 2.37
N SER A 129 0.83 18.29 2.50
CA SER A 129 1.18 16.93 2.94
C SER A 129 1.34 16.83 4.46
N ILE A 130 1.56 15.62 4.97
CA ILE A 130 2.02 15.39 6.35
C ILE A 130 3.52 15.71 6.40
N GLY A 131 3.87 16.94 6.77
CA GLY A 131 5.26 17.40 6.81
C GLY A 131 5.44 18.84 6.32
N PHE A 132 6.61 19.16 5.79
CA PHE A 132 6.99 20.54 5.41
C PHE A 132 6.76 20.89 3.93
N TYR A 133 6.06 20.05 3.16
CA TYR A 133 5.89 20.25 1.72
C TYR A 133 4.44 20.05 1.26
N SER A 134 4.15 20.47 0.04
CA SER A 134 2.86 20.33 -0.64
C SER A 134 3.00 19.80 -2.06
N TYR A 135 1.97 19.08 -2.51
CA TYR A 135 1.80 18.66 -3.90
C TYR A 135 1.24 19.82 -4.72
N TYR A 136 1.82 20.09 -5.89
CA TYR A 136 1.40 21.11 -6.82
C TYR A 136 0.59 20.50 -7.96
N GLU A 137 -0.52 21.16 -8.28
CA GLU A 137 -1.35 20.88 -9.44
C GLU A 137 -1.54 22.19 -10.21
N GLY A 138 -1.09 22.19 -11.47
CA GLY A 138 -1.35 23.27 -12.43
C GLY A 138 -2.47 22.85 -13.36
N GLU A 139 -3.54 23.63 -13.38
CA GLU A 139 -4.83 23.24 -13.94
C GLU A 139 -5.34 24.27 -14.93
N VAL A 140 -5.99 23.77 -15.98
CA VAL A 140 -6.65 24.59 -16.98
C VAL A 140 -8.00 23.99 -17.33
N GLY A 141 -8.90 24.81 -17.84
CA GLY A 141 -10.19 24.35 -18.30
C GLY A 141 -11.13 25.51 -18.58
N THR A 142 -12.40 25.29 -18.28
CA THR A 142 -13.45 26.27 -18.51
C THR A 142 -14.32 26.48 -17.29
N TYR A 143 -14.65 27.73 -17.00
CA TYR A 143 -15.63 28.10 -15.99
C TYR A 143 -17.00 28.29 -16.66
N CYS A 144 -18.02 27.62 -16.14
CA CYS A 144 -19.38 27.74 -16.62
C CYS A 144 -20.15 28.77 -15.79
N THR A 145 -20.55 29.88 -16.42
CA THR A 145 -21.28 30.95 -15.72
C THR A 145 -22.71 30.56 -15.34
N HIS A 146 -23.26 29.51 -15.96
CA HIS A 146 -24.63 29.05 -15.70
C HIS A 146 -24.78 28.32 -14.36
N ASP A 147 -23.83 27.46 -14.00
CA ASP A 147 -23.88 26.65 -12.77
C ASP A 147 -22.81 27.03 -11.73
N SER A 148 -21.93 27.99 -12.06
CA SER A 148 -20.82 28.44 -11.21
C SER A 148 -19.78 27.34 -10.91
N THR A 149 -19.61 26.39 -11.83
CA THR A 149 -18.65 25.29 -11.73
C THR A 149 -17.52 25.42 -12.75
N ALA A 150 -16.29 25.17 -12.31
CA ALA A 150 -15.13 25.04 -13.19
C ALA A 150 -14.92 23.58 -13.60
N TYR A 151 -14.74 23.32 -14.89
CA TYR A 151 -14.45 22.00 -15.44
C TYR A 151 -13.00 21.98 -15.91
N ILE A 152 -12.14 21.25 -15.20
CA ILE A 152 -10.70 21.42 -15.29
C ILE A 152 -9.96 20.11 -15.50
N THR A 153 -8.69 20.23 -15.89
CA THR A 153 -7.75 19.12 -16.00
C THR A 153 -6.35 19.56 -15.58
N VAL A 154 -5.59 18.63 -15.01
CA VAL A 154 -4.21 18.90 -14.62
C VAL A 154 -3.30 18.79 -15.84
N ILE A 155 -2.55 19.86 -16.10
CA ILE A 155 -1.52 19.90 -17.14
C ILE A 155 -0.12 19.74 -16.56
N LYS A 156 0.04 19.94 -15.26
CA LYS A 156 1.36 19.94 -14.60
C LYS A 156 1.28 19.49 -13.16
N PHE A 157 2.21 18.61 -12.79
CA PHE A 157 2.45 18.20 -11.42
C PHE A 157 3.78 18.76 -10.92
N GLY A 158 3.93 18.84 -9.59
CA GLY A 158 5.16 19.24 -8.94
C GLY A 158 5.01 19.17 -7.43
N THR A 159 6.01 19.64 -6.69
CA THR A 159 5.97 19.73 -5.23
C THR A 159 6.72 20.97 -4.77
N TYR A 160 6.40 21.53 -3.60
CA TYR A 160 7.14 22.67 -3.06
C TYR A 160 7.20 22.62 -1.54
N ASP A 161 8.32 23.07 -0.96
CA ASP A 161 8.54 23.11 0.49
C ASP A 161 7.77 24.27 1.14
N VAL A 162 6.45 24.15 1.13
CA VAL A 162 5.50 25.07 1.75
C VAL A 162 4.37 24.23 2.38
N ASN A 163 3.86 24.64 3.54
CA ASN A 163 2.69 24.01 4.15
C ASN A 163 2.03 24.96 5.18
N GLY A 164 0.87 24.58 5.69
CA GLY A 164 0.16 25.27 6.77
C GLY A 164 -0.21 26.71 6.42
N SER A 165 0.04 27.66 7.33
CA SER A 165 -0.31 29.08 7.14
C SER A 165 0.41 29.74 5.96
N PHE A 166 1.59 29.25 5.59
CA PHE A 166 2.31 29.74 4.42
C PHE A 166 1.59 29.38 3.11
N LEU A 167 0.82 28.28 3.08
CA LEU A 167 0.00 27.91 1.92
C LEU A 167 -1.11 28.94 1.68
N ALA A 168 -1.81 29.34 2.74
CA ALA A 168 -2.88 30.34 2.69
C ALA A 168 -2.43 31.76 2.34
N SER A 169 -1.11 32.00 2.35
CA SER A 169 -0.50 33.27 1.98
C SER A 169 0.33 33.20 0.71
N ASP A 170 0.37 32.04 0.03
CA ASP A 170 1.12 31.89 -1.20
C ASP A 170 0.49 32.74 -2.32
N ARG A 171 1.33 33.58 -2.92
CA ARG A 171 0.98 34.46 -4.05
C ARG A 171 1.44 33.90 -5.39
N GLY A 172 2.01 32.70 -5.40
CA GLY A 172 2.63 32.10 -6.57
C GLY A 172 4.01 32.67 -6.88
N SER A 173 4.68 32.12 -7.89
CA SER A 173 5.96 32.65 -8.39
C SER A 173 6.23 32.23 -9.82
N MET A 174 6.86 33.15 -10.56
CA MET A 174 7.43 32.87 -11.90
C MET A 174 8.75 32.09 -11.83
N ARG A 175 9.38 32.02 -10.66
CA ARG A 175 10.59 31.21 -10.45
C ARG A 175 10.21 29.73 -10.43
N SER A 176 11.16 28.90 -10.84
CA SER A 176 10.98 27.45 -10.73
C SER A 176 10.91 27.06 -9.26
N ARG A 177 9.90 26.27 -8.89
CA ARG A 177 9.70 25.72 -7.55
C ARG A 177 9.84 24.20 -7.60
N PHE A 178 10.35 23.61 -6.52
CA PHE A 178 10.41 22.17 -6.29
C PHE A 178 10.57 21.90 -4.78
N SER A 179 10.31 20.68 -4.31
CA SER A 179 10.49 20.30 -2.91
C SER A 179 11.77 19.48 -2.72
N TYR A 180 12.68 19.94 -1.86
CA TYR A 180 13.82 19.13 -1.44
C TYR A 180 13.38 17.99 -0.52
N TRP A 181 12.39 18.23 0.33
CA TRP A 181 11.89 17.22 1.26
C TRP A 181 11.29 16.02 0.52
N TYR A 182 10.33 16.25 -0.38
CA TYR A 182 9.73 15.20 -1.20
C TYR A 182 10.79 14.49 -2.04
N SER A 183 11.72 15.24 -2.63
CA SER A 183 12.82 14.66 -3.42
C SER A 183 13.61 13.64 -2.60
N ILE A 184 14.04 14.01 -1.39
CA ILE A 184 14.88 13.16 -0.53
C ILE A 184 14.08 11.98 0.02
N VAL A 185 12.92 12.23 0.62
CA VAL A 185 12.08 11.17 1.24
C VAL A 185 11.58 10.19 0.18
N GLY A 186 11.14 10.68 -0.97
CA GLY A 186 10.74 9.85 -2.10
C GLY A 186 11.92 9.02 -2.64
N ALA A 187 13.12 9.61 -2.77
CA ALA A 187 14.31 8.86 -3.18
C ALA A 187 14.68 7.75 -2.19
N ILE A 188 14.59 8.02 -0.88
CA ILE A 188 14.79 7.01 0.17
C ILE A 188 13.78 5.88 0.01
N TRP A 189 12.51 6.20 -0.21
CA TRP A 189 11.45 5.21 -0.38
C TRP A 189 11.65 4.34 -1.63
N ILE A 190 11.92 4.94 -2.79
CA ILE A 190 12.21 4.20 -4.03
C ILE A 190 13.44 3.30 -3.86
N THR A 191 14.50 3.83 -3.25
CA THR A 191 15.74 3.07 -3.00
C THR A 191 15.47 1.90 -2.06
N TYR A 192 14.74 2.13 -0.97
CA TYR A 192 14.30 1.09 -0.03
C TYR A 192 13.56 -0.03 -0.77
N ARG A 193 12.56 0.32 -1.58
CA ARG A 193 11.77 -0.63 -2.36
C ARG A 193 12.63 -1.41 -3.37
N GLY A 194 13.57 -0.74 -4.04
CA GLY A 194 14.55 -1.38 -4.92
C GLY A 194 15.41 -2.42 -4.20
N LEU A 195 15.96 -2.08 -3.02
CA LEU A 195 16.75 -3.00 -2.21
C LEU A 195 15.93 -4.21 -1.74
N MET A 196 14.68 -3.99 -1.36
CA MET A 196 13.75 -5.05 -0.97
C MET A 196 13.42 -6.00 -2.12
N ILE A 197 13.21 -5.47 -3.32
CA ILE A 197 12.97 -6.25 -4.54
C ILE A 197 14.22 -7.05 -4.92
N ARG A 198 15.42 -6.47 -4.80
CA ARG A 198 16.70 -7.18 -4.97
C ARG A 198 16.86 -8.32 -3.96
N ARG A 199 16.55 -8.09 -2.68
CA ARG A 199 16.56 -9.15 -1.66
C ARG A 199 15.62 -10.30 -2.03
N SER A 200 14.40 -9.96 -2.46
CA SER A 200 13.41 -10.94 -2.93
C SER A 200 13.90 -11.72 -4.15
N PHE A 201 14.56 -11.07 -5.12
CA PHE A 201 15.17 -11.73 -6.28
C PHE A 201 16.15 -12.83 -5.88
N VAL A 202 17.07 -12.52 -4.96
CA VAL A 202 18.06 -13.49 -4.47
C VAL A 202 17.37 -14.65 -3.73
N SER A 203 16.37 -14.35 -2.91
CA SER A 203 15.58 -15.37 -2.20
C SER A 203 14.84 -16.30 -3.16
N CYS A 204 14.17 -15.74 -4.18
CA CYS A 204 13.46 -16.49 -5.21
C CYS A 204 14.42 -17.34 -6.05
N SER A 205 15.58 -16.79 -6.43
CA SER A 205 16.58 -17.52 -7.20
C SER A 205 17.14 -18.71 -6.43
N ARG A 206 17.51 -18.53 -5.16
CA ARG A 206 18.05 -19.60 -4.31
C ARG A 206 17.00 -20.67 -4.00
N TYR A 207 15.78 -20.25 -3.67
CA TYR A 207 14.70 -21.20 -3.40
C TYR A 207 14.33 -22.01 -4.65
N GLY A 208 14.21 -21.33 -5.80
CA GLY A 208 13.95 -21.99 -7.08
C GLY A 208 15.06 -22.94 -7.50
N GLY A 209 16.33 -22.54 -7.37
CA GLY A 209 17.48 -23.40 -7.61
C GLY A 209 17.45 -24.65 -6.73
N ARG A 210 17.14 -24.51 -5.44
CA ARG A 210 16.99 -25.65 -4.53
C ARG A 210 15.82 -26.57 -4.93
N CYS A 211 14.69 -26.02 -5.37
CA CYS A 211 13.59 -26.83 -5.90
C CYS A 211 14.06 -27.63 -7.11
N ASP A 212 14.74 -26.99 -8.05
CA ASP A 212 15.23 -27.63 -9.27
C ASP A 212 16.29 -28.72 -8.96
N GLU A 213 17.22 -28.48 -8.04
CA GLU A 213 18.23 -29.45 -7.57
C GLU A 213 17.60 -30.68 -6.89
N LEU A 214 16.55 -30.47 -6.10
CA LEU A 214 15.84 -31.55 -5.39
C LEU A 214 14.72 -32.20 -6.24
N GLY A 215 14.58 -31.82 -7.51
CA GLY A 215 13.56 -32.36 -8.42
C GLY A 215 12.12 -31.95 -8.10
N GLU A 216 11.95 -30.91 -7.29
CA GLU A 216 10.66 -30.39 -6.85
C GLU A 216 10.07 -29.39 -7.83
N LYS A 217 8.79 -29.54 -8.14
CA LYS A 217 8.05 -28.60 -8.99
C LYS A 217 7.26 -27.62 -8.14
N LEU A 218 7.18 -26.39 -8.63
CA LEU A 218 6.28 -25.36 -8.11
C LEU A 218 5.19 -25.08 -9.14
N ASN A 219 3.95 -25.02 -8.70
CA ASN A 219 2.87 -24.45 -9.51
C ASN A 219 2.86 -22.91 -9.39
N GLN A 220 2.05 -22.25 -10.22
CA GLN A 220 1.97 -20.78 -10.24
C GLN A 220 1.49 -20.18 -8.90
N GLN A 221 0.54 -20.83 -8.22
CA GLN A 221 0.00 -20.35 -6.96
C GLN A 221 1.03 -20.45 -5.82
N GLU A 222 1.74 -21.58 -5.73
CA GLU A 222 2.82 -21.79 -4.77
C GLU A 222 3.94 -20.77 -4.96
N ALA A 223 4.35 -20.54 -6.22
CA ALA A 223 5.36 -19.55 -6.55
C ALA A 223 4.90 -18.12 -6.24
N MET A 224 3.62 -17.80 -6.47
CA MET A 224 3.03 -16.51 -6.12
C MET A 224 3.11 -16.23 -4.61
N ILE A 225 2.74 -17.20 -3.79
CA ILE A 225 2.78 -17.10 -2.33
C ILE A 225 4.22 -16.86 -1.85
N PHE A 226 5.17 -17.66 -2.33
CA PHE A 226 6.58 -17.49 -1.95
C PHE A 226 7.12 -16.12 -2.33
N VAL A 227 6.81 -15.64 -3.54
CA VAL A 227 7.22 -14.30 -4.00
C VAL A 227 6.63 -13.22 -3.09
N GLN A 228 5.34 -13.31 -2.74
CA GLN A 228 4.67 -12.34 -1.87
C GLN A 228 5.26 -12.30 -0.45
N GLU A 229 5.59 -13.44 0.16
CA GLU A 229 6.31 -13.47 1.44
C GLU A 229 7.71 -12.86 1.30
N SER A 230 8.44 -13.16 0.23
CA SER A 230 9.80 -12.63 0.03
C SER A 230 9.83 -11.09 -0.19
N LEU A 231 8.75 -10.52 -0.74
CA LEU A 231 8.54 -9.09 -0.96
C LEU A 231 8.01 -8.35 0.28
N ARG A 232 7.85 -9.03 1.43
CA ARG A 232 7.43 -8.43 2.70
C ARG A 232 8.24 -7.18 3.02
N LEU A 233 7.58 -6.07 3.36
CA LEU A 233 8.19 -4.76 3.60
C LEU A 233 9.13 -4.74 4.81
N SER A 234 8.77 -5.39 5.91
CA SER A 234 9.59 -5.50 7.12
C SER A 234 10.34 -6.85 7.14
N PRO A 235 11.57 -6.93 7.65
CA PRO A 235 12.22 -8.21 7.88
C PRO A 235 11.70 -8.91 9.14
N HIS A 236 12.08 -10.18 9.32
CA HIS A 236 11.82 -10.89 10.56
C HIS A 236 12.60 -10.25 11.72
N GLY A 237 11.92 -10.00 12.84
CA GLY A 237 12.51 -9.36 14.01
C GLY A 237 12.59 -7.83 13.95
N ALA A 238 11.99 -7.17 12.96
CA ALA A 238 11.87 -5.71 12.97
C ALA A 238 11.12 -5.22 14.22
N SER A 239 11.56 -4.10 14.79
CA SER A 239 10.88 -3.43 15.90
C SER A 239 9.66 -2.63 15.41
N ASN A 240 8.74 -2.28 16.32
CA ASN A 240 7.60 -1.43 15.98
C ASN A 240 8.04 -0.01 15.59
N PHE A 241 9.14 0.51 16.14
CA PHE A 241 9.69 1.80 15.72
C PHE A 241 10.11 1.78 14.24
N GLN A 242 10.81 0.73 13.82
CA GLN A 242 11.18 0.54 12.40
C GLN A 242 9.94 0.37 11.51
N ARG A 243 8.91 -0.36 11.96
CA ARG A 243 7.64 -0.47 11.21
C ARG A 243 6.92 0.87 11.09
N VAL A 244 6.95 1.73 12.11
CA VAL A 244 6.38 3.09 12.05
C VAL A 244 7.15 3.96 11.06
N ALA A 245 8.48 3.85 10.99
CA ALA A 245 9.25 4.54 9.96
C ALA A 245 8.86 4.08 8.53
N LEU A 246 8.64 2.78 8.32
CA LEU A 246 8.12 2.26 7.06
C LEU A 246 6.69 2.72 6.78
N LEU A 247 5.87 2.88 7.82
CA LEU A 247 4.50 3.38 7.73
C LEU A 247 4.48 4.81 7.20
N TYR A 248 5.42 5.66 7.65
CA TYR A 248 5.57 6.99 7.10
C TYR A 248 5.90 6.95 5.59
N LEU A 249 6.90 6.16 5.18
CA LEU A 249 7.31 6.10 3.77
C LEU A 249 6.21 5.54 2.85
N ILE A 250 5.43 4.55 3.31
CA ILE A 250 4.33 4.01 2.50
C ILE A 250 3.17 5.01 2.37
N LEU A 251 2.89 5.81 3.41
CA LEU A 251 1.88 6.87 3.34
C LEU A 251 2.25 7.91 2.28
N GLU A 252 3.52 8.32 2.20
CA GLU A 252 4.00 9.23 1.15
C GLU A 252 3.77 8.65 -0.26
N GLY A 253 4.04 7.35 -0.44
CA GLY A 253 3.75 6.64 -1.68
C GLY A 253 2.26 6.57 -2.02
N ILE A 254 1.39 6.34 -1.02
CA ILE A 254 -0.06 6.33 -1.19
C ILE A 254 -0.57 7.71 -1.59
N MET A 255 -0.12 8.78 -0.92
CA MET A 255 -0.54 10.14 -1.25
C MET A 255 -0.15 10.51 -2.68
N THR A 256 1.06 10.13 -3.13
CA THR A 256 1.50 10.35 -4.51
C THR A 256 0.57 9.63 -5.51
N ASP A 257 0.23 8.37 -5.26
CA ASP A 257 -0.68 7.61 -6.13
C ASP A 257 -2.10 8.17 -6.12
N LEU A 258 -2.56 8.63 -4.95
CA LEU A 258 -3.88 9.22 -4.75
C LEU A 258 -4.06 10.48 -5.59
N VAL A 259 -3.10 11.41 -5.49
CA VAL A 259 -3.10 12.67 -6.24
C VAL A 259 -3.16 12.37 -7.75
N LEU A 260 -2.40 11.40 -8.24
CA LEU A 260 -2.46 11.04 -9.67
C LEU A 260 -3.79 10.43 -10.10
N ILE A 261 -4.46 9.69 -9.22
CA ILE A 261 -5.76 9.09 -9.49
C ILE A 261 -6.86 10.16 -9.57
N ILE A 262 -6.81 11.17 -8.70
CA ILE A 262 -7.80 12.24 -8.66
C ILE A 262 -7.54 13.35 -9.67
N ALA A 263 -6.33 13.42 -10.23
CA ALA A 263 -5.93 14.45 -11.17
C ALA A 263 -5.96 14.02 -12.65
N ASN A 264 -5.90 12.71 -12.92
CA ASN A 264 -5.89 12.19 -14.28
C ASN A 264 -7.16 11.40 -14.61
N ASP A 265 -7.64 11.57 -15.83
CA ASP A 265 -8.69 10.75 -16.43
C ASP A 265 -8.13 9.68 -17.39
N GLY A 266 -8.85 8.57 -17.53
CA GLY A 266 -8.64 7.60 -18.61
C GLY A 266 -7.77 6.39 -18.24
N TRP A 267 -7.07 5.84 -19.25
CA TRP A 267 -6.38 4.55 -19.11
C TRP A 267 -5.19 4.59 -18.15
N THR A 268 -4.51 5.73 -18.07
CA THR A 268 -3.38 5.96 -17.15
C THR A 268 -3.81 5.86 -15.69
N THR A 269 -5.03 6.31 -15.37
CA THR A 269 -5.65 6.22 -14.04
C THR A 269 -5.91 4.77 -13.63
N ARG A 270 -6.33 3.93 -14.59
CA ARG A 270 -6.58 2.49 -14.34
C ARG A 270 -5.32 1.74 -13.91
N ILE A 271 -4.18 2.09 -14.50
CA ILE A 271 -2.88 1.53 -14.12
C ILE A 271 -2.47 2.01 -12.73
N GLN A 272 -2.79 3.26 -12.37
CA GLN A 272 -2.47 3.81 -11.05
C GLN A 272 -3.22 3.10 -9.91
N TYR A 273 -4.45 2.63 -10.16
CA TYR A 273 -5.19 1.81 -9.18
C TYR A 273 -4.44 0.54 -8.78
N ALA A 274 -3.68 -0.06 -9.69
CA ALA A 274 -2.86 -1.23 -9.36
C ALA A 274 -1.74 -0.87 -8.36
N SER A 275 -1.07 0.28 -8.56
CA SER A 275 -0.07 0.80 -7.62
C SER A 275 -0.68 1.14 -6.26
N MET A 276 -1.81 1.86 -6.27
CA MET A 276 -2.54 2.22 -5.05
C MET A 276 -2.98 0.97 -4.28
N GLY A 277 -3.56 -0.03 -4.96
CA GLY A 277 -3.99 -1.26 -4.32
C GLY A 277 -2.83 -2.03 -3.69
N TYR A 278 -1.67 -2.05 -4.33
CA TYR A 278 -0.46 -2.66 -3.77
C TYR A 278 0.01 -1.91 -2.50
N ASN A 279 0.10 -0.58 -2.55
CA ASN A 279 0.53 0.23 -1.41
C ASN A 279 -0.46 0.13 -0.24
N LEU A 280 -1.76 0.10 -0.53
CA LEU A 280 -2.82 -0.06 0.46
C LEU A 280 -2.80 -1.45 1.11
N SER A 281 -2.47 -2.49 0.34
CA SER A 281 -2.21 -3.83 0.88
C SER A 281 -1.00 -3.86 1.81
N GLY A 282 0.08 -3.19 1.39
CA GLY A 282 1.26 -2.95 2.20
C GLY A 282 0.93 -2.28 3.53
N LEU A 283 0.11 -1.23 3.49
CA LEU A 283 -0.33 -0.45 4.64
C LEU A 283 -1.11 -1.32 5.62
N MET A 284 -2.15 -2.02 5.14
CA MET A 284 -2.98 -2.88 5.97
C MET A 284 -2.17 -3.96 6.69
N LEU A 285 -1.23 -4.58 5.99
CA LEU A 285 -0.38 -5.62 6.55
C LEU A 285 0.64 -5.06 7.55
N LEU A 286 1.24 -3.90 7.27
CA LEU A 286 2.19 -3.28 8.19
C LEU A 286 1.51 -2.80 9.48
N LEU A 287 0.31 -2.24 9.38
CA LEU A 287 -0.50 -1.87 10.55
C LEU A 287 -0.84 -3.10 11.40
N PHE A 288 -1.27 -4.19 10.76
CA PHE A 288 -1.57 -5.43 11.49
C PHE A 288 -0.31 -6.02 12.13
N GLU A 289 0.84 -6.00 11.46
CA GLU A 289 2.10 -6.47 12.03
C GLU A 289 2.53 -5.66 13.27
N ILE A 290 2.29 -4.34 13.30
CA ILE A 290 2.56 -3.50 14.48
C ILE A 290 1.72 -4.00 15.66
N VAL A 291 0.43 -4.26 15.43
CA VAL A 291 -0.51 -4.76 16.45
C VAL A 291 -0.16 -6.21 16.85
N GLU A 292 0.13 -7.08 15.90
CA GLU A 292 0.46 -8.50 16.13
C GLU A 292 1.77 -8.66 16.91
N ASN A 293 2.72 -7.74 16.71
CA ASN A 293 3.97 -7.71 17.47
C ASN A 293 3.80 -7.11 18.88
N THR A 294 2.62 -6.60 19.23
CA THR A 294 2.29 -6.28 20.63
C THR A 294 1.81 -7.54 21.36
N THR A 295 2.07 -7.64 22.66
CA THR A 295 1.53 -8.73 23.50
C THR A 295 0.03 -8.61 23.78
N LEU A 296 -0.65 -7.64 23.17
CA LEU A 296 -2.06 -7.34 23.43
C LEU A 296 -3.00 -8.32 22.72
N LEU A 297 -2.61 -8.89 21.57
CA LEU A 297 -3.47 -9.76 20.78
C LEU A 297 -3.22 -11.25 21.10
N LYS A 298 -4.05 -11.81 21.97
CA LYS A 298 -4.03 -13.26 22.29
C LYS A 298 -4.24 -14.10 21.04
N GLU A 299 -3.62 -15.29 21.00
CA GLU A 299 -3.66 -16.19 19.85
C GLU A 299 -5.09 -16.56 19.40
N GLN A 300 -6.01 -16.73 20.36
CA GLN A 300 -7.42 -17.03 20.11
C GLN A 300 -8.15 -15.98 19.26
N TRP A 301 -7.69 -14.72 19.27
CA TRP A 301 -8.23 -13.63 18.46
C TRP A 301 -7.35 -13.35 17.24
N ARG A 302 -6.03 -13.47 17.42
CA ARG A 302 -5.04 -13.27 16.36
C ARG A 302 -5.32 -14.15 15.14
N LEU A 303 -5.51 -15.46 15.33
CA LEU A 303 -5.66 -16.40 14.22
C LEU A 303 -6.95 -16.17 13.42
N PRO A 304 -8.14 -16.04 14.03
CA PRO A 304 -9.36 -15.68 13.30
C PRO A 304 -9.22 -14.38 12.50
N ILE A 305 -8.70 -13.32 13.11
CA ILE A 305 -8.52 -12.03 12.44
C ILE A 305 -7.60 -12.21 11.23
N LYS A 306 -6.47 -12.90 11.40
CA LYS A 306 -5.50 -13.13 10.33
C LYS A 306 -6.09 -13.95 9.19
N ARG A 307 -6.81 -15.04 9.49
CA ARG A 307 -7.44 -15.90 8.46
C ARG A 307 -8.58 -15.21 7.71
N ILE A 308 -9.34 -14.34 8.38
CA ILE A 308 -10.48 -13.63 7.77
C ILE A 308 -10.02 -12.42 6.93
N PHE A 309 -9.08 -11.62 7.43
CA PHE A 309 -8.70 -10.35 6.80
C PHE A 309 -7.39 -10.41 6.01
N PHE A 310 -6.54 -11.39 6.29
CA PHE A 310 -5.18 -11.50 5.75
C PHE A 310 -4.93 -12.90 5.21
N SER A 311 -5.67 -13.28 4.18
CA SER A 311 -5.45 -14.51 3.43
C SER A 311 -5.07 -14.27 1.97
N TYR A 312 -4.34 -15.21 1.38
CA TYR A 312 -3.83 -15.13 0.01
C TYR A 312 -4.96 -15.10 -1.02
N GLU A 313 -6.07 -15.79 -0.74
CA GLU A 313 -7.20 -15.94 -1.64
C GLU A 313 -8.05 -14.67 -1.79
N ILE A 314 -7.98 -13.77 -0.81
CA ILE A 314 -8.73 -12.51 -0.79
C ILE A 314 -7.82 -11.27 -0.89
N ALA A 315 -6.50 -11.47 -0.82
CA ALA A 315 -5.53 -10.40 -0.92
C ALA A 315 -5.75 -9.63 -2.24
N LEU A 316 -5.69 -8.30 -2.18
CA LEU A 316 -5.92 -7.38 -3.30
C LEU A 316 -7.38 -7.25 -3.80
N VAL A 317 -8.29 -8.17 -3.44
CA VAL A 317 -9.71 -8.07 -3.87
C VAL A 317 -10.38 -6.84 -3.25
N GLY A 318 -10.24 -6.67 -1.93
CA GLY A 318 -10.77 -5.51 -1.22
C GLY A 318 -10.13 -4.20 -1.71
N GLU A 319 -8.83 -4.20 -1.97
CA GLU A 319 -8.11 -3.04 -2.48
C GLU A 319 -8.54 -2.65 -3.89
N LEU A 320 -8.80 -3.62 -4.78
CA LEU A 320 -9.30 -3.36 -6.12
C LEU A 320 -10.70 -2.76 -6.08
N VAL A 321 -11.60 -3.31 -5.26
CA VAL A 321 -12.95 -2.75 -5.08
C VAL A 321 -12.89 -1.34 -4.50
N SER A 322 -12.05 -1.13 -3.47
CA SER A 322 -11.87 0.20 -2.89
C SER A 322 -11.33 1.19 -3.90
N ALA A 323 -10.39 0.78 -4.77
CA ALA A 323 -9.84 1.63 -5.81
C ALA A 323 -10.92 2.03 -6.84
N LEU A 324 -11.78 1.10 -7.26
CA LEU A 324 -12.88 1.37 -8.19
C LEU A 324 -13.96 2.26 -7.58
N ALA A 325 -14.26 2.10 -6.29
CA ALA A 325 -15.27 2.90 -5.60
C ALA A 325 -14.76 4.29 -5.16
N PHE A 326 -13.45 4.53 -5.24
CA PHE A 326 -12.80 5.67 -4.59
C PHE A 326 -13.33 7.03 -5.06
N GLN A 327 -13.45 7.23 -6.38
CA GLN A 327 -13.94 8.50 -6.96
C GLN A 327 -15.40 8.78 -6.58
N THR A 328 -16.27 7.77 -6.69
CA THR A 328 -17.69 7.88 -6.31
C THR A 328 -17.83 8.23 -4.84
N PHE A 329 -17.03 7.59 -3.98
CA PHE A 329 -16.99 7.90 -2.56
C PHE A 329 -16.53 9.33 -2.29
N LEU A 330 -15.45 9.80 -2.91
CA LEU A 330 -14.97 11.17 -2.74
C LEU A 330 -16.01 12.22 -3.17
N SER A 331 -16.66 12.02 -4.32
CA SER A 331 -17.74 12.91 -4.77
C SER A 331 -18.90 12.94 -3.76
N GLY A 332 -19.31 11.78 -3.25
CA GLY A 332 -20.35 11.68 -2.21
C GLY A 332 -19.94 12.34 -0.90
N LEU A 333 -18.68 12.17 -0.48
CA LEU A 333 -18.13 12.77 0.72
C LEU A 333 -18.08 14.30 0.61
N ASN A 334 -17.65 14.82 -0.55
CA ASN A 334 -17.65 16.25 -0.81
C ASN A 334 -19.07 16.83 -0.85
N GLY A 335 -20.04 16.09 -1.39
CA GLY A 335 -21.45 16.48 -1.40
C GLY A 335 -22.18 16.41 -0.04
N SER A 336 -21.54 15.86 1.00
CA SER A 336 -22.10 15.77 2.35
C SER A 336 -22.04 17.12 3.11
N ASP A 337 -22.38 17.10 4.40
CA ASP A 337 -22.24 18.26 5.30
C ASP A 337 -20.81 18.84 5.35
N LEU A 338 -19.81 18.07 4.89
CA LEU A 338 -18.45 18.58 4.68
C LEU A 338 -18.39 19.77 3.72
N LYS A 339 -19.41 20.01 2.88
CA LYS A 339 -19.50 21.25 2.09
C LYS A 339 -19.41 22.52 2.95
N GLN A 340 -19.79 22.47 4.21
CA GLN A 340 -19.71 23.62 5.15
C GLN A 340 -18.39 23.65 5.95
N SER A 341 -17.31 23.05 5.43
CA SER A 341 -16.06 22.89 6.17
C SER A 341 -15.28 24.17 6.46
N LYS A 342 -15.54 25.27 5.75
CA LYS A 342 -14.74 26.51 5.91
C LYS A 342 -14.80 27.07 7.33
N THR A 343 -15.98 27.11 7.94
CA THR A 343 -16.15 27.67 9.29
C THR A 343 -15.34 26.88 10.32
N THR A 344 -15.41 25.55 10.26
CA THR A 344 -14.64 24.66 11.12
C THR A 344 -13.14 24.77 10.85
N ALA A 345 -12.72 24.78 9.58
CA ALA A 345 -11.32 24.93 9.20
C ALA A 345 -10.72 26.27 9.65
N LEU A 346 -11.49 27.37 9.60
CA LEU A 346 -11.05 28.66 10.13
C LEU A 346 -10.94 28.66 11.67
N ALA A 347 -11.80 27.92 12.36
CA ALA A 347 -11.79 27.83 13.82
C ALA A 347 -10.59 27.04 14.37
N ILE A 348 -10.17 25.95 13.70
CA ILE A 348 -9.11 25.04 14.21
C ILE A 348 -7.83 24.98 13.36
N SER A 349 -7.83 25.58 12.16
CA SER A 349 -6.85 25.48 11.07
C SER A 349 -7.21 24.48 9.94
N TYR A 350 -6.92 24.90 8.71
CA TYR A 350 -7.04 24.08 7.50
C TYR A 350 -6.22 22.78 7.58
N TYR A 351 -5.00 22.86 8.13
CA TYR A 351 -4.13 21.70 8.27
C TYR A 351 -4.74 20.62 9.19
N PHE A 352 -5.18 21.01 10.39
CA PHE A 352 -5.75 20.05 11.34
C PHE A 352 -7.10 19.49 10.86
N TRP A 353 -7.95 20.34 10.28
CA TRP A 353 -9.22 19.87 9.69
C TRP A 353 -9.00 18.87 8.56
N SER A 354 -8.00 19.12 7.70
CA SER A 354 -7.61 18.17 6.64
C SER A 354 -7.17 16.82 7.19
N LEU A 355 -6.44 16.76 8.31
CA LEU A 355 -6.09 15.49 8.95
C LEU A 355 -7.33 14.70 9.40
N ILE A 356 -8.35 15.38 9.94
CA ILE A 356 -9.62 14.74 10.30
C ILE A 356 -10.32 14.20 9.06
N CYS A 357 -10.49 15.01 8.01
CA CYS A 357 -11.13 14.59 6.77
C CYS A 357 -10.39 13.42 6.08
N HIS A 358 -9.05 13.46 6.03
CA HIS A 358 -8.26 12.34 5.53
C HIS A 358 -8.40 11.09 6.41
N SER A 359 -8.53 11.23 7.74
CA SER A 359 -8.78 10.10 8.65
C SER A 359 -10.14 9.45 8.39
N ILE A 360 -11.15 10.25 8.04
CA ILE A 360 -12.46 9.74 7.58
C ILE A 360 -12.28 8.93 6.29
N ILE A 361 -11.56 9.47 5.30
CA ILE A 361 -11.27 8.77 4.04
C ILE A 361 -10.58 7.42 4.29
N VAL A 362 -9.50 7.43 5.08
CA VAL A 362 -8.74 6.21 5.41
C VAL A 362 -9.63 5.19 6.12
N SER A 363 -10.46 5.64 7.07
CA SER A 363 -11.38 4.77 7.80
C SER A 363 -12.40 4.11 6.88
N VAL A 364 -12.98 4.87 5.94
CA VAL A 364 -13.93 4.33 4.95
C VAL A 364 -13.24 3.34 4.01
N VAL A 365 -12.05 3.66 3.51
CA VAL A 365 -11.25 2.76 2.66
C VAL A 365 -10.95 1.43 3.38
N ILE A 366 -10.50 1.49 4.64
CA ILE A 366 -10.28 0.30 5.47
C ILE A 366 -11.59 -0.47 5.68
N GLY A 367 -12.69 0.24 5.95
CA GLY A 367 -14.02 -0.34 6.08
C GLY A 367 -14.47 -1.10 4.84
N ILE A 368 -14.33 -0.51 3.65
CA ILE A 368 -14.63 -1.17 2.37
C ILE A 368 -13.78 -2.42 2.20
N ILE A 369 -12.46 -2.33 2.41
CA ILE A 369 -11.57 -3.49 2.32
C ILE A 369 -12.02 -4.60 3.27
N ALA A 370 -12.30 -4.26 4.52
CA ALA A 370 -12.75 -5.22 5.52
C ALA A 370 -14.09 -5.88 5.14
N CYS A 371 -15.06 -5.08 4.69
CA CYS A 371 -16.38 -5.52 4.26
C CYS A 371 -16.34 -6.36 2.97
N VAL A 372 -15.33 -6.22 2.13
CA VAL A 372 -15.16 -7.07 0.93
C VAL A 372 -14.41 -8.35 1.29
N ARG A 373 -13.31 -8.24 2.04
CA ARG A 373 -12.45 -9.37 2.40
C ARG A 373 -13.16 -10.40 3.27
N ALA A 374 -13.83 -9.96 4.34
CA ALA A 374 -14.41 -10.88 5.30
C ALA A 374 -15.49 -11.78 4.67
N PRO A 375 -16.50 -11.27 3.92
CA PRO A 375 -17.48 -12.12 3.25
C PRO A 375 -16.85 -13.06 2.23
N TRP A 376 -15.86 -12.60 1.47
CA TRP A 376 -15.20 -13.45 0.47
C TRP A 376 -14.40 -14.59 1.13
N ALA A 377 -13.73 -14.31 2.25
CA ALA A 377 -13.05 -15.32 3.04
C ALA A 377 -14.02 -16.34 3.63
N LEU A 378 -15.15 -15.88 4.18
CA LEU A 378 -16.21 -16.75 4.70
C LEU A 378 -16.79 -17.63 3.60
N MET A 379 -17.14 -17.05 2.45
CA MET A 379 -17.64 -17.80 1.29
C MET A 379 -16.62 -18.83 0.80
N TYR A 380 -15.34 -18.45 0.73
CA TYR A 380 -14.26 -19.36 0.33
C TYR A 380 -14.12 -20.54 1.29
N VAL A 381 -14.09 -20.28 2.59
CA VAL A 381 -13.99 -21.35 3.61
C VAL A 381 -15.20 -22.25 3.57
N TRP A 382 -16.40 -21.69 3.46
CA TRP A 382 -17.62 -22.47 3.34
C TRP A 382 -17.62 -23.37 2.11
N TYR A 383 -17.22 -22.86 0.95
CA TYR A 383 -17.20 -23.62 -0.30
C TYR A 383 -16.19 -24.77 -0.27
N ASN A 384 -14.98 -24.52 0.23
CA ASN A 384 -13.88 -25.49 0.16
C ASN A 384 -13.81 -26.44 1.35
N HIS A 385 -14.12 -25.97 2.56
CA HIS A 385 -13.96 -26.76 3.79
C HIS A 385 -15.27 -27.21 4.42
N ARG A 386 -16.42 -26.65 3.98
CA ARG A 386 -17.76 -26.92 4.52
C ARG A 386 -17.89 -26.71 6.04
N SER A 387 -16.94 -26.00 6.65
CA SER A 387 -16.86 -25.75 8.08
C SER A 387 -16.10 -24.45 8.34
N PHE A 388 -16.70 -23.56 9.13
CA PHE A 388 -16.03 -22.34 9.60
C PHE A 388 -15.02 -22.59 10.72
N ALA A 389 -14.92 -23.83 11.24
CA ALA A 389 -13.93 -24.20 12.25
C ALA A 389 -12.50 -23.88 11.80
N VAL A 390 -12.22 -23.96 10.50
CA VAL A 390 -10.93 -23.57 9.89
C VAL A 390 -10.51 -22.13 10.25
N LEU A 391 -11.44 -21.24 10.56
CA LEU A 391 -11.13 -19.85 10.93
C LEU A 391 -10.66 -19.70 12.38
N SER A 392 -11.17 -20.53 13.29
CA SER A 392 -10.89 -20.41 14.74
C SER A 392 -9.94 -21.46 15.28
N GLU A 393 -9.88 -22.63 14.65
CA GLU A 393 -9.16 -23.78 15.17
C GLU A 393 -7.66 -23.59 15.13
N ARG A 394 -7.00 -23.99 16.21
CA ARG A 394 -5.56 -23.78 16.31
C ARG A 394 -4.83 -24.77 15.39
N CYS A 395 -3.67 -24.37 14.91
CA CYS A 395 -2.75 -25.22 14.16
C CYS A 395 -1.33 -25.00 14.71
N SER A 396 -0.60 -26.07 15.02
CA SER A 396 0.74 -25.93 15.62
C SER A 396 1.74 -25.21 14.71
N ILE A 397 1.55 -25.26 13.39
CA ILE A 397 2.35 -24.48 12.42
C ILE A 397 2.09 -22.98 12.56
N ASP A 398 0.84 -22.55 12.75
CA ASP A 398 0.53 -21.12 12.91
C ASP A 398 1.12 -20.57 14.22
N THR A 399 1.16 -21.39 15.26
CA THR A 399 1.83 -21.07 16.52
C THR A 399 3.35 -20.97 16.32
N ALA A 400 3.97 -21.92 15.61
CA ALA A 400 5.43 -21.92 15.35
C ALA A 400 5.86 -20.75 14.45
N LEU A 401 5.09 -20.44 13.40
CA LEU A 401 5.31 -19.29 12.52
C LEU A 401 5.17 -17.98 13.30
N GLY A 402 4.12 -17.86 14.09
CA GLY A 402 3.82 -16.64 14.85
C GLY A 402 3.77 -15.40 13.95
N VAL A 403 4.52 -14.36 14.32
CA VAL A 403 4.63 -13.08 13.58
C VAL A 403 5.46 -13.18 12.29
N ARG A 404 6.06 -14.35 12.00
CA ARG A 404 6.94 -14.56 10.83
C ARG A 404 6.14 -14.78 9.55
N SER A 405 4.95 -15.36 9.62
CA SER A 405 4.02 -15.38 8.47
C SER A 405 3.30 -14.04 8.39
N ARG A 406 3.19 -13.49 7.17
CA ARG A 406 2.44 -12.24 6.94
C ARG A 406 0.98 -12.51 6.65
N ILE A 407 0.71 -13.51 5.82
CA ILE A 407 -0.62 -13.85 5.28
C ILE A 407 -0.85 -15.36 5.45
N MET A 408 -2.12 -15.77 5.65
CA MET A 408 -2.53 -17.17 5.78
C MET A 408 -3.03 -17.74 4.45
N MET A 409 -2.82 -19.03 4.21
CA MET A 409 -3.32 -19.71 3.00
C MET A 409 -4.55 -20.56 3.36
N LEU A 410 -5.76 -20.04 3.12
CA LEU A 410 -6.99 -20.73 3.52
C LEU A 410 -7.18 -22.06 2.78
N GLY A 411 -6.85 -22.13 1.49
CA GLY A 411 -6.89 -23.37 0.70
C GLY A 411 -5.78 -24.35 1.05
N GLY A 412 -4.76 -23.87 1.77
CA GLY A 412 -3.61 -24.65 2.22
C GLY A 412 -3.90 -25.54 3.41
N TYR A 413 -5.01 -25.30 4.12
CA TYR A 413 -5.43 -26.14 5.22
C TYR A 413 -6.13 -27.43 4.75
N GLU A 414 -6.13 -28.43 5.62
CA GLU A 414 -6.87 -29.67 5.55
C GLU A 414 -7.54 -29.90 6.91
N TRP A 415 -8.86 -30.11 6.89
CA TRP A 415 -9.67 -30.34 8.09
C TRP A 415 -10.00 -31.82 8.21
N GLU A 416 -9.44 -32.50 9.21
CA GLU A 416 -9.63 -33.93 9.41
C GLU A 416 -9.69 -34.28 10.90
N GLY A 417 -10.69 -35.07 11.30
CA GLY A 417 -10.81 -35.57 12.67
C GLY A 417 -10.93 -34.47 13.74
N GLY A 418 -11.54 -33.33 13.40
CA GLY A 418 -11.66 -32.18 14.32
C GLY A 418 -10.37 -31.38 14.49
N LYS A 419 -9.35 -31.66 13.67
CA LYS A 419 -8.03 -31.03 13.74
C LYS A 419 -7.67 -30.36 12.42
N LEU A 420 -6.85 -29.32 12.51
CA LEU A 420 -6.44 -28.50 11.38
C LEU A 420 -4.97 -28.74 11.02
N TYR A 421 -4.73 -29.17 9.78
CA TYR A 421 -3.39 -29.41 9.24
C TYR A 421 -3.11 -28.49 8.06
N TYR A 422 -1.83 -28.20 7.80
CA TYR A 422 -1.37 -27.68 6.53
C TYR A 422 -1.01 -28.83 5.58
N LYS A 423 -1.42 -28.68 4.32
CA LYS A 423 -1.01 -29.57 3.23
C LYS A 423 0.49 -29.40 2.92
N PRO A 424 1.19 -30.45 2.48
CA PRO A 424 2.58 -30.35 2.04
C PRO A 424 2.83 -29.25 0.99
N SER A 425 1.92 -29.10 0.02
CA SER A 425 1.98 -28.04 -1.00
C SER A 425 1.92 -26.63 -0.40
N ALA A 426 1.14 -26.42 0.66
CA ALA A 426 1.04 -25.15 1.35
C ALA A 426 2.29 -24.83 2.17
N LEU A 427 2.84 -25.84 2.86
CA LEU A 427 4.13 -25.71 3.55
C LEU A 427 5.25 -25.33 2.58
N LYS A 428 5.25 -25.97 1.40
CA LYS A 428 6.16 -25.63 0.30
C LYS A 428 5.94 -24.20 -0.20
N ALA A 429 4.70 -23.79 -0.48
CA ALA A 429 4.37 -22.43 -0.92
C ALA A 429 4.88 -21.35 0.05
N LEU A 430 4.80 -21.61 1.36
CA LEU A 430 5.29 -20.73 2.43
C LEU A 430 6.83 -20.75 2.57
N GLY A 431 7.52 -21.58 1.79
CA GLY A 431 8.98 -21.72 1.85
C GLY A 431 9.47 -22.46 3.10
N LEU A 432 8.60 -23.24 3.75
CA LEU A 432 8.94 -24.07 4.90
C LEU A 432 9.63 -25.35 4.44
N LEU A 433 10.67 -25.72 5.17
CA LEU A 433 11.50 -26.89 4.89
C LEU A 433 11.68 -27.71 6.17
N LYS A 434 12.20 -28.92 6.00
CA LYS A 434 12.59 -29.83 7.07
C LYS A 434 14.11 -29.84 7.20
N MET A 435 14.60 -29.88 8.44
CA MET A 435 15.98 -30.21 8.76
C MET A 435 16.02 -31.49 9.60
N ASP A 436 16.88 -32.44 9.26
CA ASP A 436 17.22 -33.59 10.10
C ASP A 436 18.60 -33.36 10.74
N GLU A 437 18.64 -33.41 12.06
CA GLU A 437 19.87 -33.37 12.85
C GLU A 437 19.81 -34.44 13.93
N GLU A 438 20.75 -35.38 13.87
CA GLU A 438 20.87 -36.48 14.85
C GLU A 438 19.58 -37.32 15.01
N GLY A 439 18.76 -37.41 13.96
CA GLY A 439 17.49 -38.16 13.99
C GLY A 439 16.32 -37.38 14.61
N VAL A 440 16.51 -36.09 14.89
CA VAL A 440 15.44 -35.16 15.26
C VAL A 440 15.10 -34.29 14.07
N GLU A 441 13.80 -34.24 13.75
CA GLU A 441 13.30 -33.39 12.67
C GLU A 441 12.92 -32.00 13.19
N TYR A 442 13.29 -30.97 12.44
CA TYR A 442 13.03 -29.58 12.76
C TYR A 442 12.35 -28.87 11.60
N LEU A 443 11.45 -27.94 11.93
CA LEU A 443 10.84 -27.04 10.98
C LEU A 443 11.76 -25.83 10.80
N ILE A 444 12.13 -25.55 9.55
CA ILE A 444 13.01 -24.43 9.21
C ILE A 444 12.36 -23.49 8.20
N LEU A 445 12.79 -22.22 8.21
CA LEU A 445 12.38 -21.21 7.24
C LEU A 445 13.53 -20.29 6.85
N HIS A 446 13.37 -19.61 5.72
CA HIS A 446 14.30 -18.56 5.29
C HIS A 446 14.05 -17.27 6.09
N LYS A 447 15.02 -16.88 6.91
CA LYS A 447 14.98 -15.61 7.64
C LYS A 447 15.17 -14.46 6.67
N LEU A 448 14.18 -13.56 6.61
CA LEU A 448 14.29 -12.31 5.88
C LEU A 448 15.03 -11.29 6.73
N TYR A 449 16.16 -10.79 6.20
CA TYR A 449 16.91 -9.65 6.72
C TYR A 449 16.53 -8.38 5.95
N TRP A 450 16.99 -7.20 6.38
CA TRP A 450 16.64 -5.92 5.73
C TRP A 450 16.94 -5.91 4.23
N PHE A 451 18.21 -5.99 3.83
CA PHE A 451 18.63 -5.85 2.43
C PHE A 451 19.56 -6.97 1.94
N THR A 452 20.02 -7.81 2.86
CA THR A 452 20.95 -8.91 2.59
C THR A 452 20.23 -10.24 2.61
N VAL A 453 20.81 -11.22 1.92
CA VAL A 453 20.41 -12.63 2.02
C VAL A 453 21.67 -13.42 2.33
N PRO A 454 22.04 -13.58 3.62
CA PRO A 454 23.16 -14.41 4.03
C PRO A 454 23.06 -15.83 3.43
N GLN A 455 24.18 -16.50 3.23
CA GLN A 455 24.16 -17.90 2.78
C GLN A 455 23.46 -18.78 3.83
N ASP A 456 23.77 -18.55 5.11
CA ASP A 456 23.15 -19.24 6.26
C ASP A 456 21.88 -18.52 6.74
N ASN A 457 20.93 -18.29 5.83
CA ASN A 457 19.67 -17.63 6.17
C ASN A 457 18.56 -18.59 6.64
N LEU A 458 18.81 -19.91 6.66
CA LEU A 458 17.87 -20.88 7.20
C LEU A 458 17.94 -20.92 8.72
N ILE A 459 16.80 -20.77 9.37
CA ILE A 459 16.67 -20.85 10.83
C ILE A 459 15.68 -21.93 11.22
N VAL A 460 15.97 -22.60 12.32
CA VAL A 460 15.06 -23.53 13.00
C VAL A 460 14.04 -22.72 13.81
N ILE A 461 12.76 -23.06 13.65
CA ILE A 461 11.65 -22.40 14.38
C ILE A 461 10.80 -23.37 15.20
N GLY A 462 10.92 -24.68 14.97
CA GLY A 462 10.19 -25.68 15.75
C GLY A 462 10.74 -27.09 15.60
N ILE A 463 10.37 -27.96 16.54
CA ILE A 463 10.70 -29.39 16.56
C ILE A 463 9.51 -30.16 16.01
N ILE A 464 9.73 -31.06 15.06
CA ILE A 464 8.67 -31.84 14.43
C ILE A 464 8.58 -33.21 15.12
N SER A 465 7.41 -33.51 15.67
CA SER A 465 7.10 -34.79 16.33
C SER A 465 5.83 -35.37 15.73
N GLY A 466 5.97 -36.30 14.79
CA GLY A 466 4.84 -36.82 14.02
C GLY A 466 4.20 -35.73 13.15
N HIS A 467 2.91 -35.46 13.34
CA HIS A 467 2.18 -34.39 12.62
C HIS A 467 2.19 -33.04 13.34
N ARG A 468 2.97 -32.92 14.43
CA ARG A 468 2.99 -31.76 15.32
C ARG A 468 4.29 -30.97 15.18
N VAL A 469 4.21 -29.66 15.41
CA VAL A 469 5.39 -28.79 15.56
C VAL A 469 5.37 -28.07 16.91
N GLU A 470 6.42 -28.24 17.70
CA GLU A 470 6.62 -27.50 18.94
C GLU A 470 7.54 -26.29 18.69
N PRO A 471 7.12 -25.05 18.98
CA PRO A 471 7.98 -23.88 18.83
C PRO A 471 9.25 -24.01 19.68
N CYS A 472 10.40 -23.62 19.13
CA CYS A 472 11.67 -23.64 19.86
C CYS A 472 12.45 -22.33 19.69
N ARG A 473 13.57 -22.20 20.40
CA ARG A 473 14.44 -21.02 20.25
C ARG A 473 15.06 -21.01 18.86
N GLU A 474 15.05 -19.84 18.22
CA GLU A 474 15.69 -19.67 16.90
C GLU A 474 17.17 -20.05 16.98
N ARG A 475 17.60 -20.91 16.05
CA ARG A 475 19.00 -21.26 15.86
C ARG A 475 19.31 -21.48 14.37
N PRO A 476 20.58 -21.36 13.96
CA PRO A 476 20.99 -21.67 12.58
C PRO A 476 20.67 -23.10 12.17
N CYS A 477 20.44 -23.31 10.88
CA CYS A 477 20.30 -24.63 10.29
C CYS A 477 21.69 -25.28 10.11
N THR A 478 21.90 -26.43 10.73
CA THR A 478 23.18 -27.18 10.76
C THR A 478 23.05 -28.60 10.20
N GLY A 479 21.82 -29.10 10.04
CA GLY A 479 21.51 -30.44 9.57
C GLY A 479 21.20 -30.55 8.07
N ILE A 480 20.72 -31.73 7.67
CA ILE A 480 20.37 -32.01 6.27
C ILE A 480 18.99 -31.44 5.96
N VAL A 481 18.90 -30.64 4.90
CA VAL A 481 17.66 -29.96 4.51
C VAL A 481 16.91 -30.75 3.44
N SER A 482 15.59 -30.93 3.63
CA SER A 482 14.69 -31.51 2.63
C SER A 482 13.34 -30.79 2.62
N PHE A 483 12.49 -31.12 1.66
CA PHE A 483 11.09 -30.68 1.68
C PHE A 483 10.26 -31.49 2.67
N LEU A 484 9.12 -30.90 3.03
CA LEU A 484 8.08 -31.53 3.84
C LEU A 484 7.13 -32.29 2.92
N ASP A 485 7.01 -33.59 3.11
CA ASP A 485 6.16 -34.52 2.35
C ASP A 485 4.88 -34.90 3.11
N ARG A 486 4.85 -34.65 4.42
CA ARG A 486 3.68 -34.91 5.29
C ARG A 486 2.95 -33.63 5.69
N ARG A 487 1.66 -33.78 5.97
CA ARG A 487 0.84 -32.73 6.58
C ARG A 487 1.31 -32.44 8.01
N LEU A 488 1.23 -31.19 8.45
CA LEU A 488 1.60 -30.79 9.81
C LEU A 488 0.58 -29.82 10.38
N GLY A 489 0.31 -29.91 11.68
CA GLY A 489 -0.61 -28.99 12.35
C GLY A 489 -1.25 -29.51 13.64
N ASP A 490 -1.00 -30.76 14.02
CA ASP A 490 -1.59 -31.37 15.20
C ASP A 490 -1.26 -30.59 16.49
N ILE A 491 -2.17 -30.62 17.47
CA ILE A 491 -2.08 -29.94 18.76
C ILE A 491 -2.22 -30.99 19.85
N PRO A 492 -1.46 -30.88 20.97
CA PRO A 492 -1.58 -31.85 22.04
C PRO A 492 -2.99 -31.81 22.63
N ASN A 493 -3.60 -32.99 22.80
CA ASN A 493 -4.64 -33.15 23.79
C ASN A 493 -4.03 -32.74 25.14
N GLN A 494 -4.71 -31.87 25.91
CA GLN A 494 -4.24 -31.43 27.23
C GLN A 494 -3.97 -32.59 28.23
N GLY A 495 -4.25 -33.85 27.87
CA GLY A 495 -4.03 -35.04 28.70
C GLY A 495 -2.85 -35.95 28.35
N GLU A 496 -2.10 -35.75 27.25
CA GLU A 496 -1.11 -36.75 26.77
C GLU A 496 0.36 -36.32 26.89
N CYS A 497 0.70 -35.45 27.85
CA CYS A 497 2.10 -35.07 28.11
C CYS A 497 2.92 -36.16 28.85
N TYR A 498 2.31 -37.31 29.15
CA TYR A 498 2.97 -38.43 29.83
C TYR A 498 2.76 -39.72 29.06
N ARG A 499 3.71 -40.04 28.17
CA ARG A 499 4.04 -41.37 27.61
C ARG A 499 4.24 -41.24 26.09
N HIS A 500 5.49 -41.16 25.66
CA HIS A 500 6.10 -42.12 24.75
C HIS A 500 7.34 -41.53 24.09
N THR A 501 8.51 -41.93 24.60
CA THR A 501 9.78 -41.93 23.86
C THR A 501 10.29 -43.35 23.87
N THR A 502 10.26 -44.01 22.70
CA THR A 502 11.34 -44.81 22.13
C THR A 502 10.80 -45.58 20.93
N HIS A 503 11.31 -45.31 19.73
CA HIS A 503 11.76 -46.37 18.81
C HIS A 503 12.65 -45.76 17.71
N LYS A 504 13.90 -46.22 17.68
CA LYS A 504 14.91 -45.93 16.66
C LYS A 504 14.67 -46.84 15.44
N HIS A 505 14.78 -46.30 14.24
CA HIS A 505 15.18 -47.08 13.06
C HIS A 505 16.16 -46.28 12.19
N SER A 506 17.21 -46.98 11.76
CA SER A 506 18.36 -46.44 11.03
C SER A 506 18.09 -46.38 9.53
N THR A 507 18.52 -45.31 8.85
CA THR A 507 18.87 -45.40 7.42
C THR A 507 19.92 -44.38 6.97
N LYS A 508 20.50 -44.68 5.81
CA LYS A 508 21.84 -44.35 5.29
C LYS A 508 22.17 -42.86 5.10
N ARG A 509 23.44 -42.55 5.37
CA ARG A 509 24.12 -41.24 5.27
C ARG A 509 24.55 -40.91 3.84
N VAL A 510 24.45 -39.64 3.48
CA VAL A 510 25.39 -38.97 2.56
C VAL A 510 25.77 -37.63 3.23
N LEU A 511 27.07 -37.42 3.43
CA LEU A 511 27.66 -36.22 4.02
C LEU A 511 27.68 -35.09 2.98
N ALA A 512 27.20 -33.90 3.36
CA ALA A 512 27.46 -32.67 2.62
C ALA A 512 28.72 -32.00 3.21
N GLY A 513 29.74 -31.83 2.39
CA GLY A 513 30.89 -30.98 2.72
C GLY A 513 32.11 -31.21 1.83
N SER A 514 32.28 -30.35 0.81
CA SER A 514 33.57 -29.85 0.27
C SER A 514 33.24 -28.94 -0.93
N VAL A 515 33.27 -27.61 -0.78
CA VAL A 515 34.40 -26.69 -1.05
C VAL A 515 34.71 -26.50 -2.55
N ARG A 516 34.70 -25.22 -2.95
CA ARG A 516 35.09 -24.57 -4.22
C ARG A 516 34.08 -24.54 -5.35
N LEU A 517 33.56 -23.34 -5.61
CA LEU A 517 33.87 -22.62 -6.86
C LEU A 517 33.70 -21.11 -6.60
N ASP A 518 34.86 -20.45 -6.61
CA ASP A 518 35.01 -19.01 -6.72
C ASP A 518 34.42 -18.51 -8.04
N GLU A 519 33.98 -17.24 -8.01
CA GLU A 519 33.73 -16.35 -9.15
C GLU A 519 32.59 -16.75 -10.09
N ILE A 520 31.57 -15.89 -10.26
CA ILE A 520 31.45 -14.89 -11.34
C ILE A 520 30.20 -14.01 -11.01
N PRO A 521 30.17 -12.70 -11.37
CA PRO A 521 29.63 -11.60 -10.56
C PRO A 521 28.10 -11.44 -10.48
#